data_AF-A0A7S1FEI7-F1
#
_entry.id   AF-A0A7S1FEI7-F1
#
_cell.length_a   1.000
_cell.length_b   1.000
_cell.length_c   1.000
_cell.angle_alpha   90.00
_cell.angle_beta   90.00
_cell.angle_gamma   90.00
#
_symmetry.space_group_name_H-M   'P 1'
#
loop_
_entity.id
_entity.type
_entity.pdbx_description
1 polymer ?
#
loop_
_entity_poly.entity_id
_entity_poly.type
_entity_poly.pdbx_seq_one_letter_code
_entity_poly.pdbx_strand_id
1 'polypeptide(L)'
;LKALSVLSVESAFRMIFAQRVQSAPLRGEFMLARADWGAYATNVRTLGVEIPHLRDFKPANAVDEAKEEAPAWASIPSEQRGEAVLKTIRATALEMGLEVPDDMPLMEADFDSLSAVEFRSKVASEFRGVRLPSTLMFDHPSLAALSEYIVTQLPDRAPSTLTQSKVEIASLPAPPSAGPAPHHLVVSGVACRVPGSASLEEFAQGLAMCADCISEVPFNRWDQSQYYDNEGIVGMYVNHAGFMSNIELFDADMFGIRRGEVEAMDPQQRHLLETALEAIVDTGLTKSSVLGRLGGVFVGQDKCDWNRMLSVELAGPFVATGGSSSISANRVSYVLGLKGPSSTTDTACSSSLVAADVAVMTLRRDRCDMAVVSGVNMLLLPQTFIACCQARMLSRTGRCHTFDESACGYARGEGCGSLILDRNQLHRAELLGTAINQDGRSANLTSPHGPSQVAVVRKALDEAHVNPSVHDMVETHGTGTELGDPIEIGALRVALGRREITVALGAVKTNIGHLEGGAGMAGLMKLVLQRQHVPPNAHLRTLNRHVHADADVDFPAGFLTETVQVRQVSTASVSSFGFGGTNGHVVLQTAVSAVDPTQRPKVVFNRQSFPWWKARHPLIQNRSTR
;
A
#
# COMPACT_ATOMS: atom_id res chain seq x y z
N LEU A 1 18.02 30.25 -9.18
CA LEU A 1 18.55 30.11 -10.57
C LEU A 1 18.57 31.49 -11.21
N LYS A 2 19.71 31.98 -11.71
CA LYS A 2 19.72 33.26 -12.44
C LYS A 2 18.81 33.14 -13.67
N ALA A 3 17.93 34.11 -13.86
CA ALA A 3 17.17 34.23 -15.10
C ALA A 3 18.14 34.69 -16.19
N LEU A 4 18.33 33.87 -17.21
CA LEU A 4 19.11 34.27 -18.38
C LEU A 4 18.22 35.11 -19.29
N SER A 5 18.78 36.19 -19.84
CA SER A 5 18.09 36.93 -20.89
C SER A 5 17.95 36.05 -22.14
N VAL A 6 16.93 36.32 -22.95
CA VAL A 6 16.68 35.60 -24.22
C VAL A 6 17.93 35.61 -25.11
N LEU A 7 18.65 36.73 -25.16
CA LEU A 7 19.92 36.87 -25.89
C LEU A 7 21.04 35.97 -25.35
N SER A 8 21.08 35.76 -24.04
CA SER A 8 22.06 34.89 -23.39
C SER A 8 21.78 33.40 -23.66
N VAL A 9 20.50 33.02 -23.71
CA VAL A 9 20.06 31.68 -24.12
C VAL A 9 20.33 31.47 -25.61
N GLU A 10 20.08 32.48 -26.45
CA GLU A 10 20.33 32.45 -27.90
C GLU A 10 21.82 32.27 -28.23
N SER A 11 22.70 33.01 -27.54
CA SER A 11 24.15 32.91 -27.71
C SER A 11 24.68 31.52 -27.31
N ALA A 12 24.14 30.94 -26.23
CA ALA A 12 24.50 29.60 -25.79
C ALA A 12 24.05 28.52 -26.79
N PHE A 13 22.82 28.62 -27.31
CA PHE A 13 22.31 27.70 -28.33
C PHE A 13 23.10 27.80 -29.64
N ARG A 14 23.45 29.02 -30.09
CA ARG A 14 24.29 29.22 -31.28
C ARG A 14 25.69 28.61 -31.10
N MET A 15 26.30 28.72 -29.92
CA MET A 15 27.58 28.05 -29.65
C MET A 15 27.46 26.51 -29.71
N ILE A 16 26.41 25.95 -29.11
CA ILE A 16 26.19 24.49 -29.08
C ILE A 16 25.91 23.94 -30.49
N PHE A 17 25.10 24.65 -31.29
CA PHE A 17 24.77 24.21 -32.64
C PHE A 17 25.86 24.52 -33.68
N ALA A 18 26.63 25.60 -33.51
CA ALA A 18 27.80 25.87 -34.36
C ALA A 18 28.93 24.85 -34.13
N GLN A 19 29.06 24.30 -32.91
CA GLN A 19 30.01 23.23 -32.61
C GLN A 19 29.60 21.86 -33.18
N ARG A 20 28.37 21.70 -33.66
CA ARG A 20 27.86 20.41 -34.17
C ARG A 20 28.39 19.99 -35.54
N VAL A 21 29.31 20.77 -36.14
CA VAL A 21 29.91 20.41 -37.43
C VAL A 21 31.19 19.58 -37.29
N GLN A 22 31.95 19.61 -36.18
CA GLN A 22 33.16 18.77 -36.06
C GLN A 22 33.48 18.29 -34.63
N SER A 23 33.28 16.96 -34.44
CA SER A 23 33.98 16.03 -33.52
C SER A 23 33.84 16.08 -31.98
N ALA A 24 33.51 14.89 -31.44
CA ALA A 24 33.69 14.34 -30.07
C ALA A 24 32.73 14.79 -28.92
N PRO A 25 32.42 13.90 -27.95
CA PRO A 25 31.43 14.17 -26.89
C PRO A 25 32.00 15.07 -25.79
N LEU A 26 31.29 16.16 -25.48
CA LEU A 26 31.62 17.11 -24.42
C LEU A 26 31.58 16.42 -23.04
N ARG A 27 32.70 16.43 -22.30
CA ARG A 27 32.73 16.12 -20.85
C ARG A 27 32.01 17.24 -20.11
N GLY A 28 30.98 16.88 -19.35
CA GLY A 28 29.91 17.78 -18.90
C GLY A 28 30.23 18.65 -17.68
N GLU A 29 30.09 19.96 -17.86
CA GLU A 29 29.60 20.87 -16.83
C GLU A 29 28.13 21.17 -17.16
N PHE A 30 27.23 21.03 -16.18
CA PHE A 30 25.81 21.32 -16.37
C PHE A 30 25.47 22.70 -15.78
N MET A 31 24.85 23.56 -16.57
CA MET A 31 24.31 24.83 -16.10
C MET A 31 22.79 24.82 -16.17
N LEU A 32 22.13 24.94 -15.01
CA LEU A 32 20.68 25.07 -14.91
C LEU A 32 20.29 26.56 -14.92
N ALA A 33 19.33 26.95 -15.76
CA ALA A 33 18.80 28.31 -15.79
C ALA A 33 17.27 28.30 -15.98
N ARG A 34 16.60 29.33 -15.45
CA ARG A 34 15.14 29.53 -15.61
C ARG A 34 14.90 30.26 -16.93
N ALA A 35 14.18 29.64 -17.86
CA ALA A 35 13.83 30.21 -19.16
C ALA A 35 12.33 30.51 -19.25
N ASP A 36 11.99 31.64 -19.86
CA ASP A 36 10.60 32.02 -20.20
C ASP A 36 10.29 31.54 -21.63
N TRP A 37 9.64 30.39 -21.72
CA TRP A 37 9.30 29.74 -22.98
C TRP A 37 8.27 30.52 -23.81
N GLY A 38 7.44 31.35 -23.18
CA GLY A 38 6.46 32.19 -23.86
C GLY A 38 7.13 33.32 -24.65
N ALA A 39 8.12 33.98 -24.03
CA ALA A 39 8.94 34.99 -24.69
C ALA A 39 9.80 34.39 -25.82
N TYR A 40 10.31 33.16 -25.63
CA TYR A 40 11.10 32.45 -26.63
C TYR A 40 10.26 32.08 -27.87
N ALA A 41 9.10 31.44 -27.69
CA ALA A 41 8.24 31.00 -28.79
C ALA A 41 7.78 32.15 -29.71
N THR A 42 7.66 33.36 -29.16
CA THR A 42 7.25 34.57 -29.90
C THR A 42 8.36 35.08 -30.83
N ASN A 43 9.64 34.93 -30.45
CA ASN A 43 10.80 35.45 -31.18
C ASN A 43 11.50 34.42 -32.09
N VAL A 44 11.20 33.12 -31.98
CA VAL A 44 11.80 32.10 -32.87
C VAL A 44 11.32 32.25 -34.32
N ARG A 45 10.11 32.78 -34.56
CA ARG A 45 9.61 33.04 -35.92
C ARG A 45 10.43 34.09 -36.69
N THR A 46 11.09 35.01 -36.00
CA THR A 46 11.97 36.02 -36.61
C THR A 46 13.36 35.48 -37.00
N LEU A 47 13.70 34.23 -36.64
CA LEU A 47 15.00 33.62 -36.91
C LEU A 47 15.07 32.83 -38.23
N GLY A 48 13.98 32.81 -39.02
CA GLY A 48 13.96 32.14 -40.34
C GLY A 48 14.08 30.60 -40.26
N VAL A 49 13.95 30.02 -39.07
CA VAL A 49 13.92 28.57 -38.86
C VAL A 49 12.47 28.14 -38.72
N GLU A 50 11.97 27.34 -39.66
CA GLU A 50 10.68 26.66 -39.49
C GLU A 50 10.78 25.68 -38.33
N ILE A 51 10.08 25.97 -37.24
CA ILE A 51 9.86 25.00 -36.16
C ILE A 51 8.82 24.02 -36.70
N PRO A 52 9.11 22.71 -36.82
CA PRO A 52 8.11 21.74 -37.22
C PRO A 52 6.94 21.81 -36.23
N HIS A 53 5.72 21.94 -36.75
CA HIS A 53 4.54 21.87 -35.91
C HIS A 53 4.40 20.45 -35.36
N LEU A 54 3.70 20.29 -34.23
CA LEU A 54 3.45 18.97 -33.64
C LEU A 54 2.81 17.96 -34.64
N ARG A 55 2.09 18.47 -35.64
CA ARG A 55 1.51 17.70 -36.77
C ARG A 55 2.53 17.15 -37.76
N ASP A 56 3.74 17.70 -37.78
CA ASP A 56 4.83 17.29 -38.68
C ASP A 56 5.66 16.14 -38.09
N PHE A 57 5.47 15.85 -36.79
CA PHE A 57 6.00 14.64 -36.15
C PHE A 57 5.01 13.49 -36.35
N LYS A 58 5.29 12.61 -37.32
CA LYS A 58 4.66 11.28 -37.33
C LYS A 58 5.19 10.47 -36.14
N PRO A 59 4.33 9.79 -35.36
CA PRO A 59 4.80 8.89 -34.31
C PRO A 59 5.68 7.80 -34.94
N ALA A 60 6.71 7.36 -34.22
CA ALA A 60 7.66 6.33 -34.68
C ALA A 60 7.03 4.94 -34.96
N ASN A 61 5.70 4.83 -34.91
CA ASN A 61 4.91 3.64 -35.24
C ASN A 61 3.83 3.92 -36.32
N ALA A 62 4.01 4.93 -37.16
CA ALA A 62 3.22 5.02 -38.40
C ALA A 62 3.78 4.00 -39.41
N VAL A 63 3.31 2.76 -39.30
CA VAL A 63 3.48 1.73 -40.34
C VAL A 63 2.86 2.30 -41.62
N ASP A 64 3.60 2.26 -42.72
CA ASP A 64 3.07 2.56 -44.04
C ASP A 64 1.80 1.74 -44.26
N GLU A 65 0.73 2.37 -44.76
CA GLU A 65 -0.47 1.70 -45.27
C GLU A 65 -0.13 0.91 -46.55
N ALA A 66 0.72 -0.11 -46.41
CA ALA A 66 0.66 -1.29 -47.25
C ALA A 66 -0.61 -2.04 -46.87
N LYS A 67 -1.31 -2.62 -47.86
CA LYS A 67 -2.49 -3.48 -47.65
C LYS A 67 -2.17 -4.57 -46.62
N GLU A 68 -2.50 -4.34 -45.36
CA GLU A 68 -2.28 -5.30 -44.27
C GLU A 68 -3.36 -6.38 -44.33
N GLU A 69 -2.92 -7.63 -44.48
CA GLU A 69 -3.77 -8.80 -44.27
C GLU A 69 -4.33 -8.76 -42.84
N ALA A 70 -5.64 -8.94 -42.71
CA ALA A 70 -6.28 -9.01 -41.40
C ALA A 70 -5.61 -10.15 -40.59
N PRO A 71 -5.22 -9.92 -39.33
CA PRO A 71 -4.54 -10.93 -38.53
C PRO A 71 -5.41 -12.19 -38.43
N ALA A 72 -4.79 -13.37 -38.40
CA ALA A 72 -5.48 -14.66 -38.53
C ALA A 72 -6.68 -14.83 -37.55
N TRP A 73 -6.57 -14.27 -36.34
CA TRP A 73 -7.63 -14.27 -35.33
C TRP A 73 -8.89 -13.50 -35.73
N ALA A 74 -8.78 -12.51 -36.63
CA ALA A 74 -9.90 -11.67 -37.07
C ALA A 74 -10.93 -12.44 -37.92
N SER A 75 -10.56 -13.61 -38.43
CA SER A 75 -11.42 -14.51 -39.20
C SER A 75 -12.17 -15.55 -38.36
N ILE A 76 -11.88 -15.62 -37.04
CA ILE A 76 -12.38 -16.68 -36.15
C ILE A 76 -13.71 -16.26 -35.49
N PRO A 77 -14.77 -17.09 -35.57
CA PRO A 77 -16.04 -16.86 -34.88
C PRO A 77 -15.85 -16.69 -33.37
N SER A 78 -16.61 -15.79 -32.73
CA SER A 78 -16.46 -15.44 -31.30
C SER A 78 -16.47 -16.65 -30.36
N GLU A 79 -17.32 -17.65 -30.64
CA GLU A 79 -17.42 -18.90 -29.87
C GLU A 79 -16.17 -19.79 -29.95
N GLN A 80 -15.35 -19.65 -30.99
CA GLN A 80 -14.13 -20.44 -31.21
C GLN A 80 -12.84 -19.65 -30.90
N ARG A 81 -12.95 -18.36 -30.58
CA ARG A 81 -11.79 -17.49 -30.31
C ARG A 81 -10.97 -17.98 -29.12
N GLY A 82 -11.60 -18.40 -28.03
CA GLY A 82 -10.90 -18.87 -26.83
C GLY A 82 -9.99 -20.07 -27.09
N GLU A 83 -10.48 -21.08 -27.81
CA GLU A 83 -9.70 -22.27 -28.14
C GLU A 83 -8.60 -21.98 -29.17
N ALA A 84 -8.88 -21.11 -30.15
CA ALA A 84 -7.89 -20.72 -31.15
C ALA A 84 -6.76 -19.85 -30.58
N VAL A 85 -7.09 -18.91 -29.70
CA VAL A 85 -6.12 -18.08 -28.97
C VAL A 85 -5.25 -18.98 -28.09
N LEU A 86 -5.86 -19.89 -27.31
CA LEU A 86 -5.13 -20.83 -26.46
C LEU A 86 -4.19 -21.72 -27.28
N LYS A 87 -4.66 -22.24 -28.42
CA LYS A 87 -3.83 -23.04 -29.33
C LYS A 87 -2.62 -22.26 -29.85
N THR A 88 -2.81 -20.99 -30.18
CA THR A 88 -1.73 -20.12 -30.68
C THR A 88 -0.71 -19.86 -29.58
N ILE A 89 -1.17 -19.49 -28.37
CA ILE A 89 -0.30 -19.28 -27.20
C ILE A 89 0.47 -20.57 -26.87
N ARG A 90 -0.19 -21.73 -26.92
CA ARG A 90 0.46 -23.04 -26.69
C ARG A 90 1.52 -23.34 -27.75
N ALA A 91 1.25 -23.03 -29.01
CA ALA A 91 2.24 -23.18 -30.08
C ALA A 91 3.45 -22.26 -29.84
N THR A 92 3.23 -21.00 -29.46
CA THR A 92 4.31 -20.06 -29.12
C THR A 92 5.14 -20.54 -27.92
N ALA A 93 4.50 -21.14 -26.91
CA ALA A 93 5.19 -21.73 -25.77
C ALA A 93 6.04 -22.94 -26.22
N LEU A 94 5.49 -23.81 -27.05
CA LEU A 94 6.19 -24.98 -27.59
C LEU A 94 7.39 -24.59 -28.47
N GLU A 95 7.28 -23.53 -29.28
CA GLU A 95 8.39 -22.98 -30.07
C GLU A 95 9.54 -22.45 -29.21
N MET A 96 9.23 -22.04 -27.98
CA MET A 96 10.22 -21.66 -26.98
C MET A 96 10.76 -22.86 -26.18
N GLY A 97 10.37 -24.09 -26.55
CA GLY A 97 10.82 -25.33 -25.93
C GLY A 97 10.04 -25.72 -24.67
N LEU A 98 8.84 -25.17 -24.47
CA LEU A 98 8.07 -25.33 -23.24
C LEU A 98 6.86 -26.24 -23.47
N GLU A 99 6.85 -27.39 -22.79
CA GLU A 99 5.66 -28.25 -22.67
C GLU A 99 5.06 -28.08 -21.27
N VAL A 100 4.06 -27.22 -21.16
CA VAL A 100 3.41 -26.90 -19.88
C VAL A 100 1.90 -27.17 -19.96
N PRO A 101 1.27 -27.73 -18.91
CA PRO A 101 -0.18 -27.80 -18.81
C PRO A 101 -0.81 -26.40 -18.86
N ASP A 102 -2.00 -26.26 -19.47
CA ASP A 102 -2.60 -24.94 -19.71
C ASP A 102 -2.89 -24.15 -18.42
N ASP A 103 -3.14 -24.83 -17.30
CA ASP A 103 -3.47 -24.25 -15.99
C ASP A 103 -2.26 -24.09 -15.06
N MET A 104 -1.08 -24.59 -15.46
CA MET A 104 0.13 -24.47 -14.66
C MET A 104 0.65 -23.03 -14.69
N PRO A 105 0.95 -22.41 -13.54
CA PRO A 105 1.65 -21.14 -13.52
C PRO A 105 2.99 -21.25 -14.25
N LEU A 106 3.23 -20.37 -15.21
CA LEU A 106 4.42 -20.42 -16.07
C LEU A 106 5.71 -20.39 -15.26
N MET A 107 5.76 -19.64 -14.16
CA MET A 107 6.94 -19.58 -13.28
C MET A 107 7.27 -20.90 -12.57
N GLU A 108 6.31 -21.84 -12.45
CA GLU A 108 6.60 -23.19 -11.93
C GLU A 108 7.24 -24.10 -13.00
N ALA A 109 7.21 -23.69 -14.26
CA ALA A 109 7.84 -24.38 -15.38
C ALA A 109 9.19 -23.76 -15.75
N ASP A 110 9.91 -23.18 -14.78
CA ASP A 110 11.21 -22.54 -14.94
C ASP A 110 11.23 -21.35 -15.92
N PHE A 111 10.11 -20.64 -16.09
CA PHE A 111 10.10 -19.33 -16.75
C PHE A 111 10.86 -18.30 -15.92
N ASP A 112 11.99 -17.82 -16.44
CA ASP A 112 12.67 -16.64 -15.90
C ASP A 112 12.09 -15.33 -16.46
N SER A 113 12.47 -14.19 -15.87
CA SER A 113 11.98 -12.87 -16.27
C SER A 113 12.36 -12.49 -17.71
N LEU A 114 13.43 -13.06 -18.27
CA LEU A 114 13.85 -12.80 -19.65
C LEU A 114 12.96 -13.57 -20.64
N SER A 115 12.70 -14.84 -20.35
CA SER A 115 11.79 -15.71 -21.09
C SER A 115 10.37 -15.14 -21.07
N ALA A 116 9.93 -14.56 -19.95
CA ALA A 116 8.63 -13.90 -19.82
C ALA A 116 8.48 -12.69 -20.77
N VAL A 117 9.53 -11.87 -20.91
CA VAL A 117 9.53 -10.71 -21.82
C VAL A 117 9.57 -11.15 -23.28
N GLU A 118 10.36 -12.17 -23.62
CA GLU A 118 10.42 -12.73 -24.98
C GLU A 118 9.08 -13.37 -25.36
N PHE A 119 8.50 -14.18 -24.46
CA PHE A 119 7.20 -14.80 -24.64
C PHE A 119 6.10 -13.76 -24.82
N ARG A 120 6.05 -12.72 -23.97
CA ARG A 120 5.14 -11.59 -24.14
C ARG A 120 5.32 -10.92 -25.51
N SER A 121 6.57 -10.73 -25.95
CA SER A 121 6.86 -10.07 -27.23
C SER A 121 6.42 -10.91 -28.43
N LYS A 122 6.59 -12.24 -28.38
CA LYS A 122 6.07 -13.16 -29.40
C LYS A 122 4.55 -13.19 -29.42
N VAL A 123 3.91 -13.31 -28.25
CA VAL A 123 2.45 -13.26 -28.12
C VAL A 123 1.91 -11.90 -28.63
N ALA A 124 2.60 -10.78 -28.34
CA ALA A 124 2.25 -9.47 -28.88
C ALA A 124 2.34 -9.40 -30.41
N SER A 125 3.32 -10.10 -31.02
CA SER A 125 3.45 -10.14 -32.48
C SER A 125 2.34 -10.93 -33.17
N GLU A 126 1.81 -11.97 -32.52
CA GLU A 126 0.67 -12.77 -32.99
C GLU A 126 -0.67 -12.03 -32.84
N PHE A 127 -0.85 -11.30 -31.74
CA PHE A 127 -2.09 -10.58 -31.42
C PHE A 127 -1.94 -9.07 -31.59
N ARG A 128 -1.61 -8.63 -32.81
CA ARG A 128 -1.50 -7.19 -33.14
C ARG A 128 -2.79 -6.44 -32.79
N GLY A 129 -2.66 -5.36 -32.03
CA GLY A 129 -3.78 -4.54 -31.55
C GLY A 129 -4.24 -4.85 -30.12
N VAL A 130 -3.76 -5.94 -29.51
CA VAL A 130 -4.00 -6.25 -28.09
C VAL A 130 -2.92 -5.58 -27.23
N ARG A 131 -3.34 -4.89 -26.17
CA ARG A 131 -2.41 -4.32 -25.19
C ARG A 131 -1.98 -5.40 -24.21
N LEU A 132 -0.67 -5.66 -24.14
CA LEU A 132 -0.08 -6.62 -23.21
C LEU A 132 0.81 -5.87 -22.21
N PRO A 133 0.35 -5.62 -20.97
CA PRO A 133 1.13 -4.91 -19.96
C PRO A 133 2.41 -5.66 -19.57
N SER A 134 3.38 -4.97 -18.95
CA SER A 134 4.58 -5.64 -18.44
C SER A 134 4.30 -6.61 -17.30
N THR A 135 3.17 -6.47 -16.61
CA THR A 135 2.73 -7.31 -15.50
C THR A 135 1.94 -8.55 -15.95
N LEU A 136 1.72 -8.73 -17.26
CA LEU A 136 0.81 -9.73 -17.82
C LEU A 136 1.00 -11.14 -17.24
N MET A 137 2.24 -11.62 -17.10
CA MET A 137 2.53 -12.98 -16.61
C MET A 137 2.26 -13.17 -15.11
N PHE A 138 2.13 -12.08 -14.35
CA PHE A 138 1.74 -12.11 -12.93
C PHE A 138 0.22 -12.05 -12.77
N ASP A 139 -0.42 -11.23 -13.61
CA ASP A 139 -1.88 -11.05 -13.64
C ASP A 139 -2.59 -12.24 -14.30
N HIS A 140 -1.94 -12.90 -15.26
CA HIS A 140 -2.48 -14.04 -16.01
C HIS A 140 -1.39 -15.12 -16.08
N PRO A 141 -1.23 -15.93 -15.01
CA PRO A 141 -0.03 -16.74 -14.82
C PRO A 141 0.00 -18.04 -15.61
N SER A 142 -1.08 -18.43 -16.28
CA SER A 142 -1.18 -19.68 -17.03
C SER A 142 -1.55 -19.43 -18.50
N LEU A 143 -1.32 -20.41 -19.38
CA LEU A 143 -1.70 -20.28 -20.79
C LEU A 143 -3.21 -20.06 -20.95
N ALA A 144 -4.01 -20.74 -20.12
CA ALA A 144 -5.46 -20.57 -20.08
C ALA A 144 -5.86 -19.14 -19.67
N ALA A 145 -5.26 -18.61 -18.59
CA ALA A 145 -5.55 -17.26 -18.11
C ALA A 145 -5.11 -16.17 -19.11
N LEU A 146 -3.98 -16.38 -19.79
CA LEU A 146 -3.51 -15.48 -20.86
C LEU A 146 -4.47 -15.49 -22.05
N SER A 147 -4.96 -16.67 -22.44
CA SER A 147 -5.93 -16.80 -23.51
C SER A 147 -7.22 -16.04 -23.19
N GLU A 148 -7.75 -16.22 -21.98
CA GLU A 148 -8.94 -15.51 -21.53
C GLU A 148 -8.74 -13.99 -21.57
N TYR A 149 -7.62 -13.49 -21.06
CA TYR A 149 -7.29 -12.06 -21.12
C TYR A 149 -7.23 -11.54 -22.55
N ILE A 150 -6.52 -12.21 -23.45
CA ILE A 150 -6.39 -11.79 -24.85
C ILE A 150 -7.76 -11.76 -25.51
N VAL A 151 -8.60 -12.77 -25.29
CA VAL A 151 -9.97 -12.81 -25.82
C VAL A 151 -10.79 -11.59 -25.37
N THR A 152 -10.66 -11.15 -24.11
CA THR A 152 -11.38 -9.95 -23.63
C THR A 152 -10.95 -8.64 -24.30
N GLN A 153 -9.73 -8.60 -24.87
CA GLN A 153 -9.18 -7.43 -25.56
C GLN A 153 -9.44 -7.44 -27.07
N LEU A 154 -9.87 -8.57 -27.64
CA LEU A 154 -10.15 -8.67 -29.08
C LEU A 154 -11.49 -7.98 -29.40
N PRO A 155 -11.53 -7.09 -30.40
CA PRO A 155 -12.78 -6.46 -30.81
C PRO A 155 -13.78 -7.51 -31.33
N ASP A 156 -15.01 -7.46 -30.81
CA ASP A 156 -16.11 -8.24 -31.37
C ASP A 156 -16.49 -7.68 -32.74
N ARG A 157 -16.37 -8.53 -33.77
CA ARG A 157 -16.88 -8.23 -35.11
C ARG A 157 -18.09 -9.10 -35.39
N ALA A 158 -19.19 -8.80 -34.70
CA ALA A 158 -20.52 -9.23 -35.12
C ALA A 158 -21.52 -8.09 -34.87
N PRO A 159 -22.39 -7.75 -35.83
CA PRO A 159 -23.55 -6.92 -35.57
C PRO A 159 -24.55 -7.76 -34.76
N SER A 160 -24.48 -7.67 -33.43
CA SER A 160 -25.53 -8.20 -32.59
C SER A 160 -26.65 -7.17 -32.53
N THR A 161 -27.61 -7.29 -33.46
CA THR A 161 -28.97 -6.79 -33.26
C THR A 161 -29.62 -7.57 -32.13
N LEU A 162 -29.27 -7.22 -30.89
CA LEU A 162 -30.13 -7.50 -29.75
C LEU A 162 -31.04 -6.29 -29.57
N THR A 163 -32.27 -6.49 -30.02
CA THR A 163 -33.46 -5.73 -29.65
C THR A 163 -33.34 -5.23 -28.21
N GLN A 164 -33.24 -3.91 -28.06
CA GLN A 164 -33.50 -3.22 -26.81
C GLN A 164 -34.95 -3.49 -26.41
N SER A 165 -35.19 -4.54 -25.63
CA SER A 165 -36.37 -4.61 -24.79
C SER A 165 -36.25 -3.50 -23.77
N LYS A 166 -37.01 -2.44 -24.03
CA LYS A 166 -37.24 -1.28 -23.17
C LYS A 166 -37.83 -1.79 -21.85
N VAL A 167 -36.98 -2.04 -20.85
CA VAL A 167 -37.42 -2.13 -19.46
C VAL A 167 -37.62 -0.69 -19.01
N GLU A 168 -38.89 -0.28 -18.85
CA GLU A 168 -39.23 0.94 -18.13
C GLU A 168 -38.62 0.86 -16.74
N ILE A 169 -37.60 1.66 -16.50
CA ILE A 169 -37.12 1.95 -15.16
C ILE A 169 -38.21 2.80 -14.50
N ALA A 170 -39.05 2.15 -13.70
CA ALA A 170 -39.91 2.85 -12.77
C ALA A 170 -39.02 3.77 -11.93
N SER A 171 -39.32 5.07 -11.97
CA SER A 171 -38.67 6.10 -11.18
C SER A 171 -38.59 5.67 -9.71
N LEU A 172 -37.38 5.45 -9.21
CA LEU A 172 -37.14 5.17 -7.80
C LEU A 172 -37.64 6.36 -6.96
N PRO A 173 -38.33 6.13 -5.83
CA PRO A 173 -38.73 7.21 -4.94
C PRO A 173 -37.49 7.93 -4.41
N ALA A 174 -37.58 9.25 -4.29
CA ALA A 174 -36.56 10.06 -3.62
C ALA A 174 -36.24 9.49 -2.22
N PRO A 175 -34.97 9.55 -1.77
CA PRO A 175 -34.58 9.00 -0.48
C PRO A 175 -35.37 9.71 0.64
N PRO A 176 -35.91 8.95 1.62
CA PRO A 176 -36.54 9.56 2.78
C PRO A 176 -35.48 10.33 3.59
N SER A 177 -35.83 11.55 4.00
CA SER A 177 -35.02 12.34 4.89
C SER A 177 -35.03 11.79 6.33
N ALA A 178 -33.85 11.79 6.95
CA ALA A 178 -33.56 11.91 8.38
C ALA A 178 -33.83 10.71 9.32
N GLY A 179 -32.82 9.83 9.39
CA GLY A 179 -32.46 8.94 10.51
C GLY A 179 -31.15 8.21 10.15
N PRO A 180 -30.22 7.92 11.09
CA PRO A 180 -29.00 7.19 10.72
C PRO A 180 -29.38 5.80 10.21
N ALA A 181 -28.95 5.47 8.99
CA ALA A 181 -29.20 4.16 8.40
C ALA A 181 -28.61 3.04 9.29
N PRO A 182 -29.24 1.86 9.38
CA PRO A 182 -28.82 0.76 10.25
C PRO A 182 -27.39 0.24 10.01
N HIS A 183 -26.71 0.69 8.93
CA HIS A 183 -25.35 0.29 8.56
C HIS A 183 -24.28 1.39 8.73
N HIS A 184 -24.66 2.56 9.27
CA HIS A 184 -23.75 3.69 9.48
C HIS A 184 -22.70 3.37 10.55
N LEU A 185 -21.42 3.34 10.16
CA LEU A 185 -20.30 3.11 11.07
C LEU A 185 -19.29 4.25 10.96
N VAL A 186 -18.74 4.65 12.10
CA VAL A 186 -17.81 5.75 12.18
C VAL A 186 -16.55 5.39 12.93
N VAL A 187 -15.47 6.10 12.62
CA VAL A 187 -14.25 6.15 13.44
C VAL A 187 -14.43 7.25 14.49
N SER A 188 -14.74 6.89 15.72
CA SER A 188 -14.98 7.83 16.82
C SER A 188 -13.70 8.16 17.61
N GLY A 189 -12.80 7.19 17.75
CA GLY A 189 -11.55 7.30 18.51
C GLY A 189 -10.36 6.70 17.76
N VAL A 190 -9.17 7.26 17.98
CA VAL A 190 -7.91 6.78 17.38
C VAL A 190 -6.73 7.05 18.31
N ALA A 191 -5.77 6.13 18.34
CA ALA A 191 -4.48 6.33 18.98
C ALA A 191 -3.39 5.53 18.25
N CYS A 192 -2.15 6.03 18.29
CA CYS A 192 -1.04 5.37 17.62
C CYS A 192 0.29 5.57 18.33
N ARG A 193 1.20 4.64 18.05
CA ARG A 193 2.63 4.70 18.33
C ARG A 193 3.35 4.17 17.10
N VAL A 194 4.17 4.99 16.47
CA VAL A 194 4.86 4.67 15.21
C VAL A 194 6.28 5.27 15.24
N PRO A 195 7.18 4.88 14.32
CA PRO A 195 8.52 5.44 14.24
C PRO A 195 8.49 6.96 14.16
N GLY A 196 9.30 7.61 15.00
CA GLY A 196 9.35 9.07 15.12
C GLY A 196 8.12 9.71 15.78
N SER A 197 7.15 8.95 16.29
CA SER A 197 5.94 9.51 16.89
C SER A 197 5.37 8.67 18.04
N ALA A 198 5.37 9.24 19.24
CA ALA A 198 4.78 8.69 20.44
C ALA A 198 3.33 9.12 20.67
N SER A 199 2.69 9.78 19.71
CA SER A 199 1.29 10.19 19.78
C SER A 199 0.70 10.40 18.39
N LEU A 200 -0.63 10.56 18.33
CA LEU A 200 -1.34 10.86 17.10
C LEU A 200 -0.96 12.24 16.54
N GLU A 201 -0.78 13.22 17.43
CA GLU A 201 -0.38 14.58 17.08
C GLU A 201 1.04 14.63 16.50
N GLU A 202 1.97 13.91 17.11
CA GLU A 202 3.33 13.79 16.58
C GLU A 202 3.33 13.09 15.21
N PHE A 203 2.48 12.08 15.02
CA PHE A 203 2.35 11.41 13.73
C PHE A 203 1.79 12.34 12.66
N ALA A 204 0.76 13.12 12.98
CA ALA A 204 0.23 14.14 12.07
C ALA A 204 1.29 15.19 11.70
N GLN A 205 2.10 15.63 12.68
CA GLN A 205 3.19 16.57 12.44
C GLN A 205 4.29 15.96 11.56
N GLY A 206 4.68 14.70 11.82
CA GLY A 206 5.66 13.98 11.02
C GLY A 206 5.22 13.82 9.56
N LEU A 207 3.94 13.48 9.35
CA LEU A 207 3.34 13.41 8.01
C LEU A 207 3.36 14.79 7.31
N ALA A 208 2.98 15.86 8.01
CA ALA A 208 2.98 17.21 7.45
C ALA A 208 4.39 17.70 7.05
N MET A 209 5.42 17.25 7.77
CA MET A 209 6.83 17.54 7.46
C MET A 209 7.43 16.56 6.44
N CYS A 210 6.66 15.56 5.98
CA CYS A 210 7.15 14.45 5.18
C CYS A 210 8.41 13.79 5.79
N ALA A 211 8.36 13.49 7.09
CA ALA A 211 9.48 12.95 7.82
C ALA A 211 9.86 11.53 7.33
N ASP A 212 11.17 11.30 7.18
CA ASP A 212 11.77 9.97 7.06
C ASP A 212 12.13 9.48 8.47
N CYS A 213 11.33 8.55 8.99
CA CYS A 213 11.49 7.99 10.32
C CYS A 213 12.29 6.67 10.32
N ILE A 214 12.99 6.35 9.23
CA ILE A 214 13.88 5.20 9.16
C ILE A 214 15.18 5.50 9.93
N SER A 215 15.57 4.58 10.82
CA SER A 215 16.81 4.66 11.58
C SER A 215 17.64 3.38 11.42
N GLU A 216 18.90 3.43 11.82
CA GLU A 216 19.67 2.21 12.05
C GLU A 216 19.05 1.34 13.15
N VAL A 217 19.40 0.05 13.17
CA VAL A 217 19.02 -0.86 14.25
C VAL A 217 19.50 -0.30 15.60
N PRO A 218 18.58 -0.03 16.55
CA PRO A 218 18.97 0.46 17.87
C PRO A 218 19.83 -0.57 18.61
N PHE A 219 20.84 -0.11 19.35
CA PHE A 219 21.68 -1.01 20.17
C PHE A 219 20.88 -1.76 21.24
N ASN A 220 19.74 -1.22 21.68
CA ASN A 220 18.74 -1.91 22.48
C ASN A 220 17.78 -2.72 21.58
N ARG A 221 18.31 -3.42 20.58
CA ARG A 221 17.62 -4.46 19.81
C ARG A 221 18.59 -5.61 19.62
N TRP A 222 19.61 -5.37 18.82
CA TRP A 222 20.76 -6.27 18.65
C TRP A 222 21.95 -5.48 18.11
N ASP A 223 23.13 -6.08 18.18
CA ASP A 223 24.33 -5.55 17.54
C ASP A 223 24.32 -5.91 16.05
N GLN A 224 24.14 -4.89 15.20
CA GLN A 224 24.06 -5.08 13.74
C GLN A 224 25.34 -5.68 13.14
N SER A 225 26.51 -5.45 13.75
CA SER A 225 27.79 -5.95 13.23
C SER A 225 27.89 -7.48 13.26
N GLN A 226 27.15 -8.14 14.14
CA GLN A 226 27.13 -9.60 14.29
C GLN A 226 26.33 -10.30 13.20
N TYR A 227 25.45 -9.57 12.52
CA TYR A 227 24.51 -10.13 11.54
C TYR A 227 24.67 -9.54 10.16
N TYR A 228 25.50 -8.50 9.98
CA TYR A 228 25.68 -7.87 8.68
C TYR A 228 26.37 -8.80 7.69
N ASP A 229 25.76 -8.96 6.51
CA ASP A 229 26.26 -9.70 5.37
C ASP A 229 25.84 -8.98 4.10
N ASN A 230 26.78 -8.34 3.40
CA ASN A 230 26.53 -7.55 2.20
C ASN A 230 25.81 -8.34 1.09
N GLU A 231 26.12 -9.63 0.99
CA GLU A 231 25.53 -10.54 0.00
C GLU A 231 24.17 -11.06 0.46
N GLY A 232 23.92 -11.09 1.77
CA GLY A 232 22.68 -11.56 2.39
C GLY A 232 22.44 -13.06 2.23
N ILE A 233 23.52 -13.85 2.17
CA ILE A 233 23.44 -15.31 2.02
C ILE A 233 23.12 -15.94 3.38
N VAL A 234 23.77 -15.46 4.44
CA VAL A 234 23.59 -15.97 5.82
C VAL A 234 23.22 -14.88 6.82
N GLY A 235 23.30 -13.60 6.42
CA GLY A 235 23.01 -12.46 7.28
C GLY A 235 22.11 -11.40 6.64
N MET A 236 22.12 -10.22 7.25
CA MET A 236 21.35 -9.05 6.86
C MET A 236 22.21 -8.14 5.99
N TYR A 237 21.77 -7.83 4.76
CA TYR A 237 22.43 -6.78 3.96
C TYR A 237 21.91 -5.37 4.29
N VAL A 238 20.88 -5.27 5.13
CA VAL A 238 20.23 -4.02 5.52
C VAL A 238 20.32 -3.83 7.02
N ASN A 239 20.63 -2.61 7.44
CA ASN A 239 20.78 -2.21 8.83
C ASN A 239 19.80 -1.09 9.25
N HIS A 240 18.84 -0.76 8.38
CA HIS A 240 17.87 0.32 8.58
C HIS A 240 16.44 -0.20 8.57
N ALA A 241 15.59 0.35 9.45
CA ALA A 241 14.16 0.09 9.52
C ALA A 241 13.43 1.20 10.30
N GLY A 242 12.11 1.20 10.28
CA GLY A 242 11.30 2.09 11.12
C GLY A 242 11.18 1.54 12.53
N PHE A 243 11.99 2.02 13.48
CA PHE A 243 11.92 1.56 14.87
C PHE A 243 11.11 2.49 15.76
N MET A 244 10.31 1.90 16.65
CA MET A 244 9.69 2.62 17.74
C MET A 244 10.70 2.86 18.86
N SER A 245 10.65 4.05 19.45
CA SER A 245 11.41 4.37 20.66
C SER A 245 10.74 3.75 21.88
N ASN A 246 11.55 3.34 22.86
CA ASN A 246 11.10 3.00 24.20
C ASN A 246 10.04 1.86 24.28
N ILE A 247 10.12 0.85 23.40
CA ILE A 247 9.09 -0.20 23.36
C ILE A 247 9.09 -1.11 24.61
N GLU A 248 10.14 -1.02 25.44
CA GLU A 248 10.24 -1.66 26.75
C GLU A 248 9.39 -0.97 27.83
N LEU A 249 8.95 0.26 27.60
CA LEU A 249 8.20 1.04 28.56
C LEU A 249 6.72 0.64 28.58
N PHE A 250 6.15 0.48 29.77
CA PHE A 250 4.74 0.15 29.95
C PHE A 250 4.22 0.59 31.34
N ASP A 251 2.97 1.03 31.43
CA ASP A 251 2.33 1.36 32.71
C ASP A 251 1.56 0.16 33.28
N ALA A 252 2.24 -0.68 34.06
CA ALA A 252 1.66 -1.89 34.63
C ALA A 252 0.51 -1.61 35.62
N ASP A 253 0.63 -0.55 36.41
CA ASP A 253 -0.30 -0.20 37.48
C ASP A 253 -1.64 0.28 36.90
N MET A 254 -1.61 1.07 35.81
CA MET A 254 -2.81 1.52 35.09
C MET A 254 -3.68 0.35 34.61
N PHE A 255 -3.07 -0.78 34.28
CA PHE A 255 -3.75 -1.99 33.80
C PHE A 255 -3.94 -3.06 34.88
N GLY A 256 -3.44 -2.84 36.10
CA GLY A 256 -3.54 -3.80 37.20
C GLY A 256 -2.76 -5.10 36.96
N ILE A 257 -1.69 -5.04 36.16
CA ILE A 257 -0.87 -6.20 35.80
C ILE A 257 0.37 -6.23 36.71
N ARG A 258 0.67 -7.40 37.27
CA ARG A 258 1.82 -7.56 38.17
C ARG A 258 3.13 -7.50 37.38
N ARG A 259 4.17 -6.92 37.96
CA ARG A 259 5.52 -6.83 37.36
C ARG A 259 6.02 -8.14 36.74
N GLY A 260 5.96 -9.25 37.47
CA GLY A 260 6.44 -10.55 36.97
C GLY A 260 5.63 -11.11 35.79
N GLU A 261 4.39 -10.66 35.60
CA GLU A 261 3.61 -10.97 34.39
C GLU A 261 4.05 -10.08 33.23
N VAL A 262 4.23 -8.77 33.46
CA VAL A 262 4.69 -7.84 32.42
C VAL A 262 6.04 -8.26 31.84
N GLU A 263 6.98 -8.71 32.67
CA GLU A 263 8.30 -9.19 32.22
C GLU A 263 8.20 -10.38 31.24
N ALA A 264 7.11 -11.17 31.29
CA ALA A 264 6.85 -12.27 30.36
C ALA A 264 5.95 -11.88 29.18
N MET A 265 5.32 -10.69 29.19
CA MET A 265 4.45 -10.21 28.12
C MET A 265 5.22 -9.72 26.92
N ASP A 266 4.82 -10.15 25.71
CA ASP A 266 5.25 -9.56 24.44
C ASP A 266 4.98 -8.04 24.46
N PRO A 267 5.97 -7.20 24.12
CA PRO A 267 5.79 -5.76 23.91
C PRO A 267 4.56 -5.41 23.04
N GLN A 268 4.22 -6.23 22.05
CA GLN A 268 3.00 -6.03 21.24
C GLN A 268 1.74 -5.97 22.10
N GLN A 269 1.58 -6.89 23.07
CA GLN A 269 0.43 -6.89 23.98
C GLN A 269 0.39 -5.64 24.86
N ARG A 270 1.55 -5.10 25.25
CA ARG A 270 1.68 -3.90 26.08
C ARG A 270 1.22 -2.65 25.30
N HIS A 271 1.71 -2.47 24.08
CA HIS A 271 1.33 -1.33 23.22
C HIS A 271 -0.13 -1.41 22.76
N LEU A 272 -0.67 -2.62 22.56
CA LEU A 272 -2.10 -2.81 22.30
C LEU A 272 -2.96 -2.30 23.46
N LEU A 273 -2.60 -2.57 24.70
CA LEU A 273 -3.33 -2.08 25.88
C LEU A 273 -3.31 -0.55 25.98
N GLU A 274 -2.14 0.07 25.81
CA GLU A 274 -2.01 1.52 25.86
C GLU A 274 -2.78 2.20 24.74
N THR A 275 -2.59 1.76 23.49
CA THR A 275 -3.27 2.38 22.34
C THR A 275 -4.78 2.11 22.33
N ALA A 276 -5.25 0.93 22.76
CA ALA A 276 -6.69 0.67 22.88
C ALA A 276 -7.35 1.58 23.92
N LEU A 277 -6.71 1.76 25.08
CA LEU A 277 -7.22 2.66 26.11
C LEU A 277 -7.21 4.12 25.65
N GLU A 278 -6.13 4.58 25.03
CA GLU A 278 -6.07 5.93 24.47
C GLU A 278 -7.15 6.15 23.40
N ALA A 279 -7.36 5.20 22.51
CA ALA A 279 -8.40 5.30 21.48
C ALA A 279 -9.81 5.36 22.10
N ILE A 280 -10.08 4.61 23.19
CA ILE A 280 -11.33 4.71 23.95
C ILE A 280 -11.46 6.09 24.59
N VAL A 281 -10.41 6.59 25.23
CA VAL A 281 -10.44 7.93 25.85
C VAL A 281 -10.61 9.02 24.80
N ASP A 282 -10.06 8.85 23.61
CA ASP A 282 -10.25 9.74 22.46
C ASP A 282 -11.74 9.86 22.05
N THR A 283 -12.59 8.86 22.34
CA THR A 283 -14.05 8.96 22.13
C THR A 283 -14.78 9.80 23.18
N GLY A 284 -14.11 10.18 24.28
CA GLY A 284 -14.70 10.78 25.47
C GLY A 284 -15.19 9.75 26.51
N LEU A 285 -15.02 8.46 26.25
CA LEU A 285 -15.28 7.38 27.21
C LEU A 285 -14.12 7.20 28.19
N THR A 286 -14.39 6.50 29.30
CA THR A 286 -13.38 6.13 30.29
C THR A 286 -13.26 4.61 30.40
N LYS A 287 -12.14 4.12 30.96
CA LYS A 287 -11.95 2.69 31.28
C LYS A 287 -13.12 2.11 32.10
N SER A 288 -13.65 2.88 33.05
CA SER A 288 -14.80 2.44 33.86
C SER A 288 -16.12 2.44 33.09
N SER A 289 -16.32 3.37 32.16
CA SER A 289 -17.55 3.46 31.36
C SER A 289 -17.71 2.33 30.34
N VAL A 290 -16.61 1.68 29.93
CA VAL A 290 -16.62 0.55 29.00
C VAL A 290 -16.72 -0.81 29.68
N LEU A 291 -16.57 -0.86 31.00
CA LEU A 291 -16.65 -2.08 31.78
C LEU A 291 -18.01 -2.77 31.60
N GLY A 292 -17.99 -4.03 31.14
CA GLY A 292 -19.20 -4.83 30.92
C GLY A 292 -19.94 -4.52 29.62
N ARG A 293 -19.50 -3.55 28.81
CA ARG A 293 -20.11 -3.27 27.50
C ARG A 293 -19.91 -4.44 26.55
N LEU A 294 -20.86 -4.61 25.63
CA LEU A 294 -20.73 -5.53 24.49
C LEU A 294 -19.82 -4.92 23.41
N GLY A 295 -18.58 -4.61 23.79
CA GLY A 295 -17.54 -4.12 22.87
C GLY A 295 -16.69 -5.27 22.34
N GLY A 296 -16.47 -5.32 21.03
CA GLY A 296 -15.57 -6.29 20.41
C GLY A 296 -14.11 -5.81 20.37
N VAL A 297 -13.16 -6.73 20.23
CA VAL A 297 -11.73 -6.44 20.06
C VAL A 297 -11.17 -7.28 18.91
N PHE A 298 -10.65 -6.62 17.89
CA PHE A 298 -10.12 -7.25 16.68
C PHE A 298 -8.70 -6.75 16.42
N VAL A 299 -7.73 -7.64 16.55
CA VAL A 299 -6.31 -7.30 16.42
C VAL A 299 -5.74 -7.94 15.15
N GLY A 300 -5.23 -7.12 14.25
CA GLY A 300 -4.33 -7.55 13.19
C GLY A 300 -2.90 -7.59 13.71
N GLN A 301 -2.29 -8.77 13.68
CA GLN A 301 -0.89 -8.97 14.08
C GLN A 301 -0.31 -10.03 13.17
N ASP A 302 0.85 -9.77 12.59
CA ASP A 302 1.66 -10.81 11.96
C ASP A 302 2.88 -11.09 12.84
N LYS A 303 3.34 -12.34 12.78
CA LYS A 303 4.58 -12.78 13.45
C LYS A 303 4.56 -12.59 14.98
N CYS A 304 5.37 -13.39 15.64
CA CYS A 304 5.56 -13.28 17.08
C CYS A 304 7.01 -13.68 17.36
N ASP A 305 7.92 -12.72 17.12
CA ASP A 305 9.34 -12.87 17.45
C ASP A 305 9.48 -13.32 18.91
N TRP A 306 8.60 -12.82 19.79
CA TRP A 306 8.53 -13.17 21.21
C TRP A 306 8.51 -14.68 21.45
N ASN A 307 7.67 -15.45 20.75
CA ASN A 307 7.62 -16.91 20.94
C ASN A 307 8.94 -17.61 20.60
N ARG A 308 9.73 -17.06 19.67
CA ARG A 308 11.07 -17.57 19.36
C ARG A 308 12.12 -17.13 20.39
N MET A 309 11.90 -16.00 21.07
CA MET A 309 12.76 -15.55 22.18
C MET A 309 12.52 -16.38 23.45
N LEU A 310 11.26 -16.72 23.72
CA LEU A 310 10.84 -17.45 24.91
C LEU A 310 11.47 -18.85 25.04
N SER A 311 11.79 -19.51 23.93
CA SER A 311 12.32 -20.89 23.94
C SER A 311 13.74 -21.04 24.49
N VAL A 312 14.45 -19.95 24.81
CA VAL A 312 15.88 -20.01 25.20
C VAL A 312 16.15 -19.53 26.65
N GLU A 313 15.35 -18.61 27.22
CA GLU A 313 15.73 -17.95 28.50
C GLU A 313 14.58 -17.67 29.49
N LEU A 314 13.30 -17.80 29.12
CA LEU A 314 12.15 -17.37 29.95
C LEU A 314 11.30 -18.57 30.42
N ALA A 315 11.32 -18.85 31.73
CA ALA A 315 10.48 -19.85 32.39
C ALA A 315 9.58 -19.18 33.42
N GLY A 316 8.30 -19.56 33.47
CA GLY A 316 7.36 -19.02 34.46
C GLY A 316 5.89 -19.20 34.07
N PRO A 317 4.96 -18.97 35.01
CA PRO A 317 3.53 -19.23 34.81
C PRO A 317 2.88 -18.32 33.75
N PHE A 318 3.52 -17.19 33.42
CA PHE A 318 2.98 -16.19 32.48
C PHE A 318 3.55 -16.31 31.06
N VAL A 319 4.47 -17.25 30.80
CA VAL A 319 5.11 -17.39 29.48
C VAL A 319 4.09 -17.71 28.39
N ALA A 320 3.18 -18.64 28.66
CA ALA A 320 2.15 -19.03 27.69
C ALA A 320 1.20 -17.87 27.34
N THR A 321 0.77 -17.10 28.35
CA THR A 321 -0.12 -15.95 28.13
C THR A 321 0.63 -14.73 27.61
N GLY A 322 1.93 -14.65 27.84
CA GLY A 322 2.77 -13.56 27.39
C GLY A 322 3.11 -13.59 25.89
N GLY A 323 3.15 -14.77 25.26
CA GLY A 323 3.50 -14.92 23.83
C GLY A 323 2.39 -15.40 22.90
N SER A 324 1.26 -15.87 23.42
CA SER A 324 0.16 -16.34 22.58
C SER A 324 -0.49 -15.18 21.81
N SER A 325 -0.64 -15.34 20.48
CA SER A 325 -1.31 -14.35 19.62
C SER A 325 -2.78 -14.14 20.01
N SER A 326 -3.48 -15.18 20.46
CA SER A 326 -4.86 -15.07 20.95
C SER A 326 -4.99 -14.11 22.13
N ILE A 327 -3.93 -13.97 22.93
CA ILE A 327 -3.93 -13.11 24.11
C ILE A 327 -3.77 -11.63 23.73
N SER A 328 -3.26 -11.30 22.54
CA SER A 328 -3.18 -9.91 22.07
C SER A 328 -4.55 -9.22 22.09
N ALA A 329 -5.59 -9.83 21.52
CA ALA A 329 -6.96 -9.31 21.63
C ALA A 329 -7.59 -9.59 23.00
N ASN A 330 -7.46 -10.82 23.52
CA ASN A 330 -8.16 -11.23 24.74
C ASN A 330 -7.71 -10.46 25.98
N ARG A 331 -6.44 -10.04 26.05
CA ARG A 331 -5.93 -9.24 27.17
C ARG A 331 -6.54 -7.84 27.17
N VAL A 332 -6.71 -7.21 26.01
CA VAL A 332 -7.41 -5.93 25.88
C VAL A 332 -8.86 -6.07 26.36
N SER A 333 -9.57 -7.10 25.88
CA SER A 333 -10.93 -7.41 26.33
C SER A 333 -11.02 -7.63 27.84
N TYR A 334 -10.08 -8.41 28.40
CA TYR A 334 -10.05 -8.73 29.83
C TYR A 334 -9.78 -7.50 30.70
N VAL A 335 -8.74 -6.73 30.37
CA VAL A 335 -8.28 -5.58 31.18
C VAL A 335 -9.27 -4.40 31.13
N LEU A 336 -9.93 -4.19 29.99
CA LEU A 336 -10.97 -3.17 29.83
C LEU A 336 -12.37 -3.69 30.20
N GLY A 337 -12.49 -5.01 30.42
CA GLY A 337 -13.72 -5.71 30.77
C GLY A 337 -14.80 -5.66 29.70
N LEU A 338 -14.41 -5.64 28.43
CA LEU A 338 -15.30 -5.74 27.27
C LEU A 338 -15.83 -7.18 27.13
N LYS A 339 -17.08 -7.33 26.68
CA LYS A 339 -17.82 -8.61 26.62
C LYS A 339 -18.22 -9.05 25.21
N GLY A 340 -17.82 -8.31 24.18
CA GLY A 340 -18.07 -8.67 22.79
C GLY A 340 -17.05 -9.68 22.22
N PRO A 341 -17.14 -9.98 20.92
CA PRO A 341 -16.19 -10.87 20.24
C PRO A 341 -14.74 -10.38 20.34
N SER A 342 -13.80 -11.30 20.53
CA SER A 342 -12.38 -10.98 20.75
C SER A 342 -11.51 -11.93 19.93
N SER A 343 -10.76 -11.41 18.97
CA SER A 343 -9.95 -12.23 18.06
C SER A 343 -8.71 -11.52 17.55
N THR A 344 -7.64 -12.29 17.40
CA THR A 344 -6.41 -11.88 16.70
C THR A 344 -6.36 -12.58 15.35
N THR A 345 -6.00 -11.87 14.29
CA THR A 345 -5.92 -12.37 12.92
C THR A 345 -4.51 -12.17 12.36
N ASP A 346 -3.97 -13.24 11.76
CA ASP A 346 -2.73 -13.21 10.99
C ASP A 346 -3.04 -13.56 9.53
N THR A 347 -2.97 -12.54 8.69
CA THR A 347 -3.00 -12.62 7.22
C THR A 347 -1.83 -11.83 6.65
N ALA A 348 -0.70 -11.91 7.37
CA ALA A 348 0.52 -11.17 7.11
C ALA A 348 0.27 -9.65 7.02
N CYS A 349 0.78 -8.98 5.99
CA CYS A 349 0.67 -7.53 5.81
C CYS A 349 -0.77 -6.98 5.74
N SER A 350 -1.76 -7.84 5.45
CA SER A 350 -3.19 -7.45 5.39
C SER A 350 -3.93 -7.57 6.72
N SER A 351 -3.27 -8.09 7.78
CA SER A 351 -3.89 -8.46 9.06
C SER A 351 -4.78 -7.39 9.68
N SER A 352 -4.33 -6.13 9.71
CA SER A 352 -5.12 -5.03 10.28
C SER A 352 -6.36 -4.66 9.47
N LEU A 353 -6.33 -4.80 8.13
CA LEU A 353 -7.54 -4.55 7.31
C LEU A 353 -8.51 -5.72 7.37
N VAL A 354 -8.02 -6.95 7.48
CA VAL A 354 -8.88 -8.12 7.71
C VAL A 354 -9.55 -8.02 9.10
N ALA A 355 -8.81 -7.61 10.13
CA ALA A 355 -9.39 -7.33 11.44
C ALA A 355 -10.46 -6.23 11.40
N ALA A 356 -10.25 -5.17 10.59
CA ALA A 356 -11.23 -4.12 10.37
C ALA A 356 -12.50 -4.63 9.67
N ASP A 357 -12.36 -5.45 8.61
CA ASP A 357 -13.50 -6.07 7.91
C ASP A 357 -14.33 -6.95 8.86
N VAL A 358 -13.67 -7.81 9.63
CA VAL A 358 -14.35 -8.67 10.63
C VAL A 358 -15.08 -7.81 11.67
N ALA A 359 -14.49 -6.71 12.13
CA ALA A 359 -15.12 -5.79 13.06
C ALA A 359 -16.36 -5.11 12.45
N VAL A 360 -16.26 -4.62 11.22
CA VAL A 360 -17.35 -3.98 10.46
C VAL A 360 -18.52 -4.96 10.27
N MET A 361 -18.23 -6.19 9.84
CA MET A 361 -19.23 -7.24 9.66
C MET A 361 -19.87 -7.66 10.99
N THR A 362 -19.11 -7.66 12.08
CA THR A 362 -19.63 -7.96 13.42
C THR A 362 -20.55 -6.84 13.93
N LEU A 363 -20.11 -5.58 13.78
CA LEU A 363 -20.89 -4.41 14.14
C LEU A 363 -22.19 -4.38 13.34
N ARG A 364 -22.15 -4.48 12.01
CA ARG A 364 -23.36 -4.43 11.14
C ARG A 364 -24.36 -5.55 11.39
N ARG A 365 -23.96 -6.63 12.06
CA ARG A 365 -24.84 -7.74 12.49
C ARG A 365 -25.33 -7.58 13.93
N ASP A 366 -25.13 -6.42 14.54
CA ASP A 366 -25.48 -6.06 15.91
C ASP A 366 -24.98 -7.10 16.94
N ARG A 367 -23.79 -7.65 16.69
CA ARG A 367 -23.11 -8.58 17.61
C ARG A 367 -22.23 -7.87 18.64
N CYS A 368 -21.98 -6.58 18.43
CA CYS A 368 -21.39 -5.66 19.39
C CYS A 368 -21.83 -4.21 19.09
N ASP A 369 -21.75 -3.34 20.09
CA ASP A 369 -22.16 -1.93 19.98
C ASP A 369 -21.00 -1.00 19.60
N MET A 370 -19.78 -1.45 19.90
CA MET A 370 -18.52 -0.80 19.58
C MET A 370 -17.45 -1.86 19.32
N ALA A 371 -16.41 -1.50 18.58
CA ALA A 371 -15.26 -2.37 18.36
C ALA A 371 -13.95 -1.60 18.50
N VAL A 372 -13.01 -2.18 19.24
CA VAL A 372 -11.60 -1.79 19.19
C VAL A 372 -10.98 -2.56 18.03
N VAL A 373 -10.48 -1.86 17.03
CA VAL A 373 -9.75 -2.44 15.90
C VAL A 373 -8.31 -1.98 15.99
N SER A 374 -7.38 -2.91 16.11
CA SER A 374 -5.97 -2.60 16.29
C SER A 374 -5.09 -3.29 15.26
N GLY A 375 -3.96 -2.68 14.93
CA GLY A 375 -2.89 -3.27 14.14
C GLY A 375 -1.56 -3.08 14.85
N VAL A 376 -0.76 -4.14 14.97
CA VAL A 376 0.53 -4.10 15.66
C VAL A 376 1.60 -4.91 14.94
N ASN A 377 2.84 -4.43 15.00
CA ASN A 377 4.05 -5.17 14.66
C ASN A 377 5.25 -4.68 15.48
N MET A 378 6.14 -5.58 15.89
CA MET A 378 7.38 -5.25 16.60
C MET A 378 8.55 -6.07 16.06
N LEU A 379 9.73 -5.46 15.99
CA LEU A 379 10.95 -6.02 15.41
C LEU A 379 11.91 -6.40 16.54
N LEU A 380 11.72 -7.58 17.12
CA LEU A 380 12.45 -7.97 18.35
C LEU A 380 13.69 -8.81 18.05
N LEU A 381 13.75 -9.45 16.87
CA LEU A 381 14.79 -10.41 16.50
C LEU A 381 15.40 -10.15 15.11
N PRO A 382 16.73 -10.35 14.94
CA PRO A 382 17.39 -10.24 13.64
C PRO A 382 17.01 -11.37 12.67
N GLN A 383 16.57 -12.53 13.16
CA GLN A 383 16.31 -13.71 12.32
C GLN A 383 15.26 -13.44 11.24
N THR A 384 14.24 -12.66 11.57
CA THR A 384 13.21 -12.30 10.60
C THR A 384 13.77 -11.34 9.53
N PHE A 385 14.71 -10.46 9.89
CA PHE A 385 15.43 -9.66 8.89
C PHE A 385 16.31 -10.52 7.98
N ILE A 386 17.05 -11.49 8.54
CA ILE A 386 17.89 -12.41 7.77
C ILE A 386 17.03 -13.17 6.75
N ALA A 387 15.90 -13.74 7.18
CA ALA A 387 14.97 -14.44 6.29
C ALA A 387 14.46 -13.54 5.15
N CYS A 388 14.08 -12.30 5.45
CA CYS A 388 13.62 -11.35 4.42
C CYS A 388 14.76 -10.92 3.48
N CYS A 389 16.01 -10.83 3.96
CA CYS A 389 17.19 -10.58 3.13
C CYS A 389 17.48 -11.76 2.20
N GLN A 390 17.46 -12.98 2.72
CA GLN A 390 17.65 -14.20 1.93
C GLN A 390 16.57 -14.34 0.84
N ALA A 391 15.34 -13.93 1.14
CA ALA A 391 14.23 -13.87 0.20
C ALA A 391 14.25 -12.63 -0.73
N ARG A 392 15.26 -11.76 -0.64
CA ARG A 392 15.41 -10.53 -1.44
C ARG A 392 14.21 -9.58 -1.36
N MET A 393 13.51 -9.55 -0.23
CA MET A 393 12.31 -8.73 -0.05
C MET A 393 12.59 -7.29 0.38
N LEU A 394 13.77 -7.03 0.98
CA LEU A 394 14.08 -5.75 1.62
C LEU A 394 14.87 -4.81 0.70
N SER A 395 14.55 -3.52 0.75
CA SER A 395 15.37 -2.48 0.14
C SER A 395 16.73 -2.39 0.82
N ARG A 396 17.80 -2.26 0.03
CA ARG A 396 19.17 -2.12 0.57
C ARG A 396 19.35 -0.86 1.40
N THR A 397 18.59 0.20 1.12
CA THR A 397 18.65 1.45 1.89
C THR A 397 17.75 1.43 3.13
N GLY A 398 17.03 0.33 3.36
CA GLY A 398 16.01 0.20 4.40
C GLY A 398 14.89 1.25 4.29
N ARG A 399 14.56 1.68 3.06
CA ARG A 399 13.49 2.66 2.78
C ARG A 399 12.55 2.11 1.71
N CYS A 400 11.26 2.42 1.81
CA CYS A 400 10.29 2.11 0.76
C CYS A 400 10.33 3.23 -0.29
N HIS A 401 10.91 2.96 -1.46
CA HIS A 401 10.96 3.92 -2.57
C HIS A 401 9.70 3.82 -3.43
N THR A 402 8.53 3.95 -2.81
CA THR A 402 7.24 3.70 -3.45
C THR A 402 7.04 4.57 -4.69
N PHE A 403 6.73 3.91 -5.81
CA PHE A 403 6.58 4.44 -7.18
C PHE A 403 7.85 4.99 -7.83
N ASP A 404 8.98 5.01 -7.12
CA ASP A 404 10.23 5.54 -7.64
C ASP A 404 10.96 4.52 -8.52
N GLU A 405 11.74 4.98 -9.49
CA GLU A 405 12.61 4.15 -10.33
C GLU A 405 13.60 3.32 -9.48
N SER A 406 13.96 3.78 -8.28
CA SER A 406 14.83 3.06 -7.35
C SER A 406 14.12 2.05 -6.43
N ALA A 407 12.83 1.80 -6.64
CA ALA A 407 12.05 0.76 -5.97
C ALA A 407 12.72 -0.63 -6.11
N CYS A 408 13.16 -1.20 -4.99
CA CYS A 408 13.91 -2.48 -4.97
C CYS A 408 13.54 -3.38 -3.79
N GLY A 409 12.42 -3.12 -3.12
CA GLY A 409 12.01 -3.82 -1.91
C GLY A 409 11.50 -2.86 -0.85
N TYR A 410 11.00 -3.41 0.25
CA TYR A 410 10.42 -2.61 1.33
C TYR A 410 11.36 -2.43 2.52
N ALA A 411 11.07 -1.43 3.36
CA ALA A 411 11.69 -1.26 4.67
C ALA A 411 10.82 -1.91 5.74
N ARG A 412 11.37 -2.74 6.64
CA ARG A 412 10.58 -3.20 7.80
C ARG A 412 10.27 -2.03 8.74
N GLY A 413 9.17 -2.10 9.47
CA GLY A 413 8.80 -1.11 10.48
C GLY A 413 8.02 -1.70 11.65
N GLU A 414 8.18 -1.09 12.82
CA GLU A 414 7.43 -1.33 14.05
C GLU A 414 6.25 -0.36 14.15
N GLY A 415 5.19 -0.73 14.87
CA GLY A 415 4.08 0.19 15.10
C GLY A 415 2.92 -0.45 15.83
N CYS A 416 2.13 0.37 16.51
CA CYS A 416 0.85 -0.02 17.07
C CYS A 416 -0.19 1.09 16.84
N GLY A 417 -1.35 0.74 16.33
CA GLY A 417 -2.46 1.66 16.14
C GLY A 417 -3.78 1.03 16.56
N SER A 418 -4.69 1.84 17.11
CA SER A 418 -6.02 1.41 17.51
C SER A 418 -7.07 2.42 17.07
N LEU A 419 -8.19 1.94 16.55
CA LEU A 419 -9.39 2.70 16.19
C LEU A 419 -10.59 2.20 16.99
N ILE A 420 -11.49 3.11 17.33
CA ILE A 420 -12.83 2.77 17.83
C ILE A 420 -13.82 2.94 16.70
N LEU A 421 -14.49 1.82 16.36
CA LEU A 421 -15.61 1.80 15.44
C LEU A 421 -16.92 1.68 16.22
N ASP A 422 -17.85 2.59 15.96
CA ASP A 422 -19.18 2.59 16.58
C ASP A 422 -20.21 3.31 15.68
N ARG A 423 -21.36 3.67 16.24
CA ARG A 423 -22.45 4.39 15.56
C ARG A 423 -22.64 5.83 16.06
N ASN A 424 -21.63 6.40 16.74
CA ASN A 424 -21.75 7.72 17.33
C ASN A 424 -21.84 8.83 16.26
N GLN A 425 -22.47 9.94 16.62
CA GLN A 425 -22.60 11.10 15.72
C GLN A 425 -21.33 11.98 15.68
N LEU A 426 -20.52 11.96 16.75
CA LEU A 426 -19.23 12.64 16.79
C LEU A 426 -18.14 11.70 16.27
N HIS A 427 -17.62 12.00 15.08
CA HIS A 427 -16.67 11.13 14.40
C HIS A 427 -15.57 11.87 13.65
N ARG A 428 -14.45 11.19 13.43
CA ARG A 428 -13.33 11.68 12.62
C ARG A 428 -13.50 11.32 11.15
N ALA A 429 -13.99 10.13 10.87
CA ALA A 429 -14.30 9.66 9.52
C ALA A 429 -15.49 8.70 9.58
N GLU A 430 -16.17 8.55 8.44
CA GLU A 430 -17.20 7.53 8.24
C GLU A 430 -16.58 6.35 7.49
N LEU A 431 -16.86 5.12 7.94
CA LEU A 431 -16.42 3.90 7.28
C LEU A 431 -17.56 3.43 6.38
N LEU A 432 -17.36 3.53 5.07
CA LEU A 432 -18.41 3.27 4.08
C LEU A 432 -18.46 1.81 3.64
N GLY A 433 -17.31 1.18 3.42
CA GLY A 433 -17.25 -0.21 2.96
C GLY A 433 -15.91 -0.88 3.18
N THR A 434 -15.92 -2.20 3.33
CA THR A 434 -14.71 -3.03 3.40
C THR A 434 -14.84 -4.22 2.45
N ALA A 435 -13.71 -4.75 2.01
CA ALA A 435 -13.68 -6.03 1.33
C ALA A 435 -12.36 -6.75 1.56
N ILE A 436 -12.44 -8.08 1.56
CA ILE A 436 -11.29 -8.98 1.58
C ILE A 436 -11.46 -10.06 0.49
N ASN A 437 -10.37 -10.51 -0.11
CA ASN A 437 -10.35 -11.68 -1.00
C ASN A 437 -8.98 -12.38 -0.97
N GLN A 438 -8.78 -13.35 -1.85
CA GLN A 438 -7.52 -14.07 -1.98
C GLN A 438 -7.09 -14.18 -3.45
N ASP A 439 -5.78 -14.14 -3.71
CA ASP A 439 -5.19 -14.18 -5.06
C ASP A 439 -5.46 -15.46 -5.85
N GLY A 440 -5.86 -16.53 -5.16
CA GLY A 440 -6.06 -17.86 -5.72
C GLY A 440 -4.74 -18.45 -6.20
N ARG A 441 -4.79 -19.03 -7.41
CA ARG A 441 -3.65 -19.63 -8.08
C ARG A 441 -2.90 -18.56 -8.88
N SER A 442 -2.07 -17.76 -8.20
CA SER A 442 -1.20 -16.76 -8.82
C SER A 442 0.13 -17.38 -9.32
N ALA A 443 1.03 -16.54 -9.86
CA ALA A 443 2.28 -16.98 -10.48
C ALA A 443 3.21 -17.74 -9.52
N ASN A 444 3.22 -17.37 -8.24
CA ASN A 444 3.76 -18.14 -7.12
C ASN A 444 3.12 -17.64 -5.82
N LEU A 445 3.31 -18.38 -4.72
CA LEU A 445 2.64 -18.08 -3.43
C LEU A 445 2.78 -16.62 -2.96
N THR A 446 3.92 -15.98 -3.27
CA THR A 446 4.24 -14.63 -2.79
C THR A 446 4.12 -13.54 -3.86
N SER A 447 3.68 -13.88 -5.07
CA SER A 447 3.49 -12.92 -6.13
C SER A 447 2.15 -12.20 -5.94
N PRO A 448 2.14 -10.85 -5.99
CA PRO A 448 0.89 -10.11 -6.04
C PRO A 448 0.10 -10.43 -7.32
N HIS A 449 -1.22 -10.28 -7.27
CA HIS A 449 -2.10 -10.58 -8.40
C HIS A 449 -3.07 -9.45 -8.72
N GLY A 450 -2.85 -8.73 -9.83
CA GLY A 450 -3.62 -7.56 -10.22
C GLY A 450 -5.13 -7.79 -10.34
N PRO A 451 -5.63 -8.87 -10.97
CA PRO A 451 -7.06 -9.13 -11.06
C PRO A 451 -7.75 -9.26 -9.70
N SER A 452 -7.10 -9.90 -8.72
CA SER A 452 -7.63 -9.98 -7.35
C SER A 452 -7.62 -8.63 -6.64
N GLN A 453 -6.60 -7.79 -6.90
CA GLN A 453 -6.59 -6.40 -6.41
C GLN A 453 -7.72 -5.56 -7.04
N VAL A 454 -8.01 -5.73 -8.34
CA VAL A 454 -9.17 -5.09 -8.99
C VAL A 454 -10.47 -5.51 -8.31
N ALA A 455 -10.64 -6.81 -8.08
CA ALA A 455 -11.86 -7.37 -7.50
C ALA A 455 -12.11 -6.87 -6.08
N VAL A 456 -11.08 -6.81 -5.22
CA VAL A 456 -11.24 -6.34 -3.82
C VAL A 456 -11.54 -4.84 -3.76
N VAL A 457 -10.89 -4.03 -4.61
CA VAL A 457 -11.13 -2.58 -4.68
C VAL A 457 -12.57 -2.30 -5.13
N ARG A 458 -13.02 -2.93 -6.23
CA ARG A 458 -14.40 -2.78 -6.71
C ARG A 458 -15.43 -3.23 -5.69
N LYS A 459 -15.19 -4.38 -5.04
CA LYS A 459 -16.12 -4.90 -4.03
C LYS A 459 -16.30 -3.93 -2.85
N ALA A 460 -15.22 -3.34 -2.37
CA ALA A 460 -15.27 -2.36 -1.28
C ALA A 460 -15.94 -1.05 -1.71
N LEU A 461 -15.69 -0.56 -2.94
CA LEU A 461 -16.36 0.62 -3.50
C LEU A 461 -17.87 0.39 -3.70
N ASP A 462 -18.25 -0.80 -4.17
CA ASP A 462 -19.65 -1.20 -4.34
C ASP A 462 -20.38 -1.25 -2.99
N GLU A 463 -19.72 -1.82 -1.97
CA GLU A 463 -20.25 -1.84 -0.60
C GLU A 463 -20.36 -0.44 0.00
N ALA A 464 -19.42 0.45 -0.33
CA ALA A 464 -19.44 1.84 0.06
C ALA A 464 -20.43 2.71 -0.73
N HIS A 465 -21.05 2.17 -1.80
CA HIS A 465 -21.85 2.92 -2.76
C HIS A 465 -21.12 4.15 -3.33
N VAL A 466 -19.80 4.06 -3.50
CA VAL A 466 -18.96 5.14 -4.04
C VAL A 466 -18.73 4.89 -5.53
N ASN A 467 -19.09 5.86 -6.36
CA ASN A 467 -18.77 5.80 -7.78
C ASN A 467 -17.24 5.84 -7.95
N PRO A 468 -16.63 4.80 -8.57
CA PRO A 468 -15.20 4.75 -8.73
C PRO A 468 -14.66 6.05 -9.34
N SER A 469 -15.25 6.57 -10.42
CA SER A 469 -14.79 7.74 -11.21
C SER A 469 -14.59 9.05 -10.45
N VAL A 470 -15.15 9.19 -9.24
CA VAL A 470 -15.03 10.39 -8.40
C VAL A 470 -14.27 10.16 -7.08
N HIS A 471 -13.81 8.92 -6.83
CA HIS A 471 -12.91 8.57 -5.72
C HIS A 471 -11.65 9.46 -5.66
N ASP A 472 -11.37 10.05 -4.50
CA ASP A 472 -10.40 11.15 -4.41
C ASP A 472 -8.98 10.67 -4.14
N MET A 473 -8.82 9.66 -3.27
CA MET A 473 -7.51 9.26 -2.78
C MET A 473 -7.42 7.76 -2.52
N VAL A 474 -6.28 7.18 -2.87
CA VAL A 474 -5.91 5.83 -2.46
C VAL A 474 -4.60 5.89 -1.68
N GLU A 475 -4.68 5.47 -0.42
CA GLU A 475 -3.52 5.05 0.35
C GLU A 475 -3.17 3.61 -0.06
N THR A 476 -2.19 3.49 -0.94
CA THR A 476 -1.80 2.23 -1.57
C THR A 476 -1.10 1.32 -0.59
N HIS A 477 -1.04 0.02 -0.91
CA HIS A 477 -0.13 -0.89 -0.26
C HIS A 477 1.32 -0.46 -0.49
N GLY A 478 1.70 -0.10 -1.72
CA GLY A 478 2.84 0.76 -2.04
C GLY A 478 4.13 0.40 -1.30
N THR A 479 4.64 -0.81 -1.49
CA THR A 479 5.80 -1.32 -0.76
C THR A 479 7.14 -0.87 -1.33
N GLY A 480 7.16 -0.21 -2.50
CA GLY A 480 8.42 0.18 -3.14
C GLY A 480 9.13 -1.00 -3.79
N THR A 481 8.35 -1.94 -4.33
CA THR A 481 8.87 -3.10 -5.05
C THR A 481 8.82 -2.84 -6.55
N GLU A 482 9.82 -3.33 -7.29
CA GLU A 482 9.97 -3.08 -8.72
C GLU A 482 8.73 -3.51 -9.54
N LEU A 483 8.11 -4.62 -9.16
CA LEU A 483 6.93 -5.17 -9.85
C LEU A 483 5.61 -4.98 -9.10
N GLY A 484 5.62 -4.96 -7.77
CA GLY A 484 4.39 -4.82 -6.99
C GLY A 484 3.75 -3.44 -7.14
N ASP A 485 4.56 -2.38 -7.22
CA ASP A 485 4.05 -1.02 -7.43
C ASP A 485 3.37 -0.89 -8.81
N PRO A 486 3.97 -1.33 -9.95
CA PRO A 486 3.25 -1.40 -11.24
C PRO A 486 1.97 -2.24 -11.22
N ILE A 487 1.97 -3.42 -10.57
CA ILE A 487 0.79 -4.28 -10.48
C ILE A 487 -0.35 -3.56 -9.75
N GLU A 488 -0.05 -2.91 -8.62
CA GLU A 488 -1.05 -2.17 -7.86
C GLU A 488 -1.60 -0.97 -8.64
N ILE A 489 -0.75 -0.20 -9.32
CA ILE A 489 -1.19 0.93 -10.14
C ILE A 489 -2.03 0.45 -11.33
N GLY A 490 -1.63 -0.63 -11.98
CA GLY A 490 -2.39 -1.26 -13.06
C GLY A 490 -3.78 -1.71 -12.58
N ALA A 491 -3.85 -2.34 -11.42
CA ALA A 491 -5.10 -2.76 -10.80
C ALA A 491 -6.00 -1.55 -10.43
N LEU A 492 -5.44 -0.50 -9.84
CA LEU A 492 -6.20 0.71 -9.52
C LEU A 492 -6.74 1.40 -10.77
N ARG A 493 -5.96 1.49 -11.84
CA ARG A 493 -6.42 2.01 -13.14
C ARG A 493 -7.65 1.26 -13.64
N VAL A 494 -7.63 -0.07 -13.60
CA VAL A 494 -8.76 -0.90 -14.05
C VAL A 494 -9.95 -0.78 -13.09
N ALA A 495 -9.72 -0.79 -11.78
CA ALA A 495 -10.78 -0.74 -10.77
C ALA A 495 -11.50 0.61 -10.78
N LEU A 496 -10.75 1.70 -10.90
CA LEU A 496 -11.24 3.07 -10.87
C LEU A 496 -11.76 3.58 -12.21
N GLY A 497 -11.43 2.88 -13.31
CA GLY A 497 -11.90 3.17 -14.65
C GLY A 497 -11.45 4.53 -15.20
N ARG A 498 -12.07 4.96 -16.30
CA ARG A 498 -11.84 6.29 -16.90
C ARG A 498 -12.32 7.39 -15.96
N ARG A 499 -11.51 8.45 -15.81
CA ARG A 499 -11.77 9.55 -14.88
C ARG A 499 -11.40 10.89 -15.49
N GLU A 500 -12.13 11.93 -15.09
CA GLU A 500 -11.78 13.33 -15.39
C GLU A 500 -10.98 13.99 -14.25
N ILE A 501 -11.14 13.48 -13.02
CA ILE A 501 -10.52 14.02 -11.82
C ILE A 501 -9.32 13.16 -11.41
N THR A 502 -8.21 13.82 -11.13
CA THR A 502 -6.99 13.18 -10.66
C THR A 502 -7.22 12.48 -9.33
N VAL A 503 -6.90 11.18 -9.25
CA VAL A 503 -6.85 10.44 -7.99
C VAL A 503 -5.50 10.64 -7.31
N ALA A 504 -5.48 11.01 -6.03
CA ALA A 504 -4.25 11.15 -5.25
C ALA A 504 -3.75 9.78 -4.77
N LEU A 505 -2.48 9.46 -5.00
CA LEU A 505 -1.88 8.17 -4.65
C LEU A 505 -0.75 8.35 -3.63
N GLY A 506 -0.95 7.82 -2.42
CA GLY A 506 -0.02 7.96 -1.30
C GLY A 506 0.38 6.63 -0.68
N ALA A 507 1.55 6.62 -0.02
CA ALA A 507 2.03 5.49 0.77
C ALA A 507 2.79 5.95 2.02
N VAL A 508 2.21 5.72 3.19
CA VAL A 508 2.77 6.01 4.53
C VAL A 508 4.05 5.22 4.81
N LYS A 509 4.24 4.10 4.09
CA LYS A 509 5.44 3.26 4.21
C LYS A 509 6.71 4.01 3.82
N THR A 510 6.59 5.08 3.03
CA THR A 510 7.70 5.97 2.69
C THR A 510 8.18 6.80 3.90
N ASN A 511 7.36 6.96 4.93
CA ASN A 511 7.71 7.71 6.14
C ASN A 511 8.19 6.81 7.28
N ILE A 512 7.46 5.73 7.54
CA ILE A 512 7.64 4.91 8.76
C ILE A 512 8.02 3.45 8.48
N GLY A 513 8.26 3.10 7.23
CA GLY A 513 8.47 1.72 6.80
C GLY A 513 7.16 0.90 6.77
N HIS A 514 7.30 -0.37 6.43
CA HIS A 514 6.21 -1.32 6.36
C HIS A 514 5.97 -1.95 7.73
N LEU A 515 4.90 -1.53 8.38
CA LEU A 515 4.47 -2.02 9.70
C LEU A 515 3.86 -3.43 9.68
N GLU A 516 4.17 -4.23 8.65
CA GLU A 516 3.70 -5.61 8.45
C GLU A 516 2.21 -5.79 8.85
N GLY A 517 1.88 -6.55 9.89
CA GLY A 517 0.50 -6.76 10.37
C GLY A 517 -0.24 -5.47 10.75
N GLY A 518 0.48 -4.42 11.16
CA GLY A 518 -0.02 -3.08 11.44
C GLY A 518 -0.04 -2.12 10.23
N ALA A 519 0.36 -2.55 9.03
CA ALA A 519 0.52 -1.65 7.88
C ALA A 519 -0.79 -1.05 7.37
N GLY A 520 -1.87 -1.84 7.34
CA GLY A 520 -3.20 -1.35 6.99
C GLY A 520 -3.70 -0.30 7.99
N MET A 521 -3.48 -0.55 9.28
CA MET A 521 -3.81 0.39 10.36
C MET A 521 -3.06 1.72 10.21
N ALA A 522 -1.78 1.70 9.83
CA ALA A 522 -1.01 2.92 9.56
C ALA A 522 -1.63 3.77 8.45
N GLY A 523 -2.08 3.13 7.36
CA GLY A 523 -2.79 3.80 6.28
C GLY A 523 -4.13 4.37 6.72
N LEU A 524 -4.91 3.62 7.51
CA LEU A 524 -6.19 4.09 8.05
C LEU A 524 -6.00 5.32 8.95
N MET A 525 -5.01 5.29 9.85
CA MET A 525 -4.69 6.43 10.72
C MET A 525 -4.24 7.65 9.91
N LYS A 526 -3.42 7.44 8.87
CA LYS A 526 -3.02 8.51 7.95
C LYS A 526 -4.25 9.19 7.32
N LEU A 527 -5.21 8.42 6.80
CA LEU A 527 -6.42 8.97 6.19
C LEU A 527 -7.35 9.64 7.21
N VAL A 528 -7.47 9.10 8.43
CA VAL A 528 -8.26 9.72 9.50
C VAL A 528 -7.69 11.08 9.94
N LEU A 529 -6.38 11.27 9.83
CA LEU A 529 -5.70 12.55 10.10
C LEU A 529 -5.74 13.52 8.92
N GLN A 530 -5.70 12.98 7.70
CA GLN A 530 -5.64 13.76 6.48
C GLN A 530 -7.03 14.19 6.05
N ARG A 531 -7.37 15.44 6.35
CA ARG A 531 -8.63 16.06 5.91
C ARG A 531 -8.46 16.61 4.49
N GLN A 532 -7.78 17.75 4.39
CA GLN A 532 -7.70 18.53 3.15
C GLN A 532 -6.30 18.53 2.54
N HIS A 533 -5.27 18.10 3.26
CA HIS A 533 -3.88 18.15 2.82
C HIS A 533 -3.29 16.75 2.85
N VAL A 534 -2.91 16.25 1.68
CA VAL A 534 -2.29 14.94 1.51
C VAL A 534 -0.78 15.16 1.32
N PRO A 535 0.07 14.65 2.23
CA PRO A 535 1.51 14.87 2.19
C PRO A 535 2.16 14.04 1.08
N PRO A 536 3.37 14.43 0.66
CA PRO A 536 4.10 13.72 -0.38
C PRO A 536 4.63 12.35 0.07
N ASN A 537 4.93 11.52 -0.92
CA ASN A 537 5.68 10.28 -0.77
C ASN A 537 7.17 10.65 -0.60
N ALA A 538 7.75 10.39 0.58
CA ALA A 538 9.02 10.98 1.02
C ALA A 538 10.20 10.73 0.07
N HIS A 539 10.19 9.60 -0.61
CA HIS A 539 11.30 9.11 -1.41
C HIS A 539 11.06 9.14 -2.92
N LEU A 540 9.89 9.60 -3.38
CA LEU A 540 9.60 9.70 -4.81
C LEU A 540 10.38 10.87 -5.43
N ARG A 541 11.22 10.57 -6.43
CA ARG A 541 12.04 11.54 -7.18
C ARG A 541 11.85 11.37 -8.68
N THR A 542 11.89 10.14 -9.16
CA THR A 542 11.72 9.78 -10.58
C THR A 542 10.71 8.64 -10.65
N LEU A 543 9.60 8.85 -11.34
CA LEU A 543 8.56 7.82 -11.45
C LEU A 543 9.11 6.59 -12.18
N ASN A 544 8.88 5.41 -11.60
CA ASN A 544 9.25 4.13 -12.18
C ASN A 544 8.68 3.99 -13.60
N ARG A 545 9.54 3.62 -14.56
CA ARG A 545 9.16 3.46 -15.97
C ARG A 545 7.99 2.50 -16.21
N HIS A 546 7.83 1.46 -15.39
CA HIS A 546 6.73 0.50 -15.50
C HIS A 546 5.42 1.11 -14.98
N VAL A 547 5.49 1.90 -13.91
CA VAL A 547 4.35 2.70 -13.42
C VAL A 547 3.96 3.77 -14.45
N HIS A 548 4.94 4.44 -15.06
CA HIS A 548 4.72 5.44 -16.10
C HIS A 548 4.18 4.84 -17.41
N ALA A 549 4.67 3.67 -17.84
CA ALA A 549 4.20 3.01 -19.06
C ALA A 549 2.70 2.65 -18.97
N ASP A 550 2.21 2.43 -17.74
CA ASP A 550 0.80 2.23 -17.46
C ASP A 550 0.00 3.53 -17.20
N ALA A 551 0.67 4.68 -17.10
CA ALA A 551 0.02 5.98 -16.99
C ALA A 551 -0.46 6.47 -18.37
N ASP A 552 -1.64 5.99 -18.79
CA ASP A 552 -2.35 6.47 -19.98
C ASP A 552 -2.89 7.90 -19.77
N VAL A 553 -3.20 8.58 -20.89
CA VAL A 553 -3.91 9.88 -20.90
C VAL A 553 -5.28 9.80 -20.20
N ASP A 554 -5.89 8.61 -20.09
CA ASP A 554 -7.23 8.37 -19.55
C ASP A 554 -7.27 8.00 -18.05
N PHE A 555 -6.12 7.92 -17.37
CA PHE A 555 -6.03 7.69 -15.93
C PHE A 555 -5.22 8.80 -15.24
N PRO A 556 -5.84 9.95 -14.94
CA PRO A 556 -5.16 11.03 -14.23
C PRO A 556 -4.82 10.57 -12.80
N ALA A 557 -3.56 10.25 -12.55
CA ALA A 557 -3.04 9.83 -11.25
C ALA A 557 -2.04 10.85 -10.71
N GLY A 558 -2.29 11.33 -9.50
CA GLY A 558 -1.43 12.27 -8.77
C GLY A 558 -0.46 11.51 -7.89
N PHE A 559 0.74 11.23 -8.40
CA PHE A 559 1.85 10.71 -7.60
C PHE A 559 2.44 11.84 -6.76
N LEU A 560 2.27 11.76 -5.45
CA LEU A 560 2.46 12.90 -4.55
C LEU A 560 3.95 13.20 -4.30
N THR A 561 4.47 14.26 -4.93
CA THR A 561 5.82 14.80 -4.67
C THR A 561 5.81 16.09 -3.86
N GLU A 562 4.64 16.71 -3.72
CA GLU A 562 4.37 17.83 -2.82
C GLU A 562 3.04 17.60 -2.07
N THR A 563 2.77 18.44 -1.07
CA THR A 563 1.48 18.40 -0.37
C THR A 563 0.37 18.88 -1.30
N VAL A 564 -0.60 18.01 -1.57
CA VAL A 564 -1.74 18.33 -2.45
C VAL A 564 -2.98 18.61 -1.62
N GLN A 565 -3.75 19.61 -2.04
CA GLN A 565 -5.06 19.89 -1.45
C GLN A 565 -6.14 19.05 -2.12
N VAL A 566 -6.87 18.27 -1.33
CA VAL A 566 -8.04 17.49 -1.79
C VAL A 566 -9.36 18.16 -1.40
N ARG A 567 -10.47 17.68 -1.95
CA ARG A 567 -11.82 18.18 -1.63
C ARG A 567 -12.12 18.11 -0.13
N GLN A 568 -12.95 19.03 0.37
CA GLN A 568 -13.26 19.13 1.80
C GLN A 568 -13.92 17.88 2.38
N VAL A 569 -14.80 17.24 1.62
CA VAL A 569 -15.28 15.88 1.88
C VAL A 569 -14.66 15.03 0.79
N SER A 570 -13.75 14.15 1.17
CA SER A 570 -13.05 13.28 0.23
C SER A 570 -13.35 11.82 0.55
N THR A 571 -13.62 11.07 -0.51
CA THR A 571 -13.67 9.61 -0.47
C THR A 571 -12.25 9.09 -0.61
N ALA A 572 -11.79 8.37 0.40
CA ALA A 572 -10.44 7.85 0.45
C ALA A 572 -10.47 6.36 0.80
N SER A 573 -9.44 5.63 0.40
CA SER A 573 -9.37 4.21 0.67
C SER A 573 -7.97 3.75 1.01
N VAL A 574 -7.86 2.64 1.73
CA VAL A 574 -6.58 1.99 2.07
C VAL A 574 -6.55 0.59 1.49
N SER A 575 -5.47 0.25 0.79
CA SER A 575 -5.15 -1.11 0.34
C SER A 575 -4.08 -1.74 1.24
N SER A 576 -4.22 -3.03 1.56
CA SER A 576 -3.12 -3.81 2.11
C SER A 576 -3.17 -5.27 1.65
N PHE A 577 -2.05 -5.76 1.14
CA PHE A 577 -1.95 -7.08 0.49
C PHE A 577 -0.96 -7.95 1.25
N GLY A 578 -1.43 -9.09 1.77
CA GLY A 578 -0.60 -10.05 2.47
C GLY A 578 0.24 -10.86 1.47
N PHE A 579 1.49 -11.15 1.81
CA PHE A 579 2.38 -11.95 0.94
C PHE A 579 1.90 -13.39 0.72
N GLY A 580 0.87 -13.87 1.43
CA GLY A 580 0.19 -15.14 1.15
C GLY A 580 -1.02 -15.01 0.22
N GLY A 581 -1.22 -13.83 -0.37
CA GLY A 581 -2.28 -13.52 -1.32
C GLY A 581 -3.61 -13.06 -0.73
N THR A 582 -3.73 -12.90 0.59
CA THR A 582 -4.93 -12.29 1.20
C THR A 582 -4.90 -10.78 1.03
N ASN A 583 -5.92 -10.21 0.39
CA ASN A 583 -6.02 -8.77 0.16
C ASN A 583 -7.10 -8.16 1.04
N GLY A 584 -6.88 -6.93 1.51
CA GLY A 584 -7.89 -6.12 2.17
C GLY A 584 -7.95 -4.71 1.56
N HIS A 585 -9.17 -4.18 1.46
CA HIS A 585 -9.43 -2.82 1.04
C HIS A 585 -10.52 -2.18 1.91
N VAL A 586 -10.31 -0.95 2.36
CA VAL A 586 -11.25 -0.19 3.19
C VAL A 586 -11.53 1.16 2.56
N VAL A 587 -12.80 1.52 2.42
CA VAL A 587 -13.28 2.79 1.89
C VAL A 587 -13.89 3.61 3.01
N LEU A 588 -13.49 4.86 3.10
CA LEU A 588 -13.90 5.80 4.13
C LEU A 588 -14.15 7.18 3.55
N GLN A 589 -15.03 7.92 4.18
CA GLN A 589 -15.26 9.33 3.89
C GLN A 589 -14.69 10.15 5.02
N THR A 590 -13.79 11.06 4.69
CA THR A 590 -13.24 12.00 5.66
C THR A 590 -14.32 13.05 5.94
N ALA A 591 -14.80 13.12 7.19
CA ALA A 591 -15.75 14.15 7.58
C ALA A 591 -15.02 15.50 7.73
N VAL A 592 -15.73 16.62 7.79
CA VAL A 592 -15.17 17.92 8.22
C VAL A 592 -15.40 18.15 9.72
N SER A 593 -15.94 17.16 10.45
CA SER A 593 -16.44 17.39 11.81
C SER A 593 -15.35 17.97 12.72
N ALA A 594 -15.67 19.15 13.25
CA ALA A 594 -14.85 20.08 14.02
C ALA A 594 -14.57 19.58 15.44
N VAL A 595 -14.15 18.32 15.59
CA VAL A 595 -13.63 17.90 16.89
C VAL A 595 -12.23 18.46 17.01
N ASP A 596 -12.13 19.57 17.74
CA ASP A 596 -10.87 20.20 18.11
C ASP A 596 -9.96 19.16 18.81
N PRO A 597 -8.83 18.78 18.21
CA PRO A 597 -7.91 17.81 18.82
C PRO A 597 -7.42 18.25 20.20
N THR A 598 -7.40 19.56 20.46
CA THR A 598 -6.90 20.13 21.73
C THR A 598 -7.88 19.97 22.89
N GLN A 599 -9.15 19.62 22.64
CA GLN A 599 -10.18 19.47 23.68
C GLN A 599 -10.42 18.02 24.10
N ARG A 600 -9.71 17.05 23.50
CA ARG A 600 -9.90 15.64 23.85
C ARG A 600 -9.08 15.25 25.08
N PRO A 601 -9.64 14.41 25.98
CA PRO A 601 -8.93 13.95 27.16
C PRO A 601 -7.70 13.13 26.75
N LYS A 602 -6.58 13.33 27.46
CA LYS A 602 -5.33 12.61 27.23
C LYS A 602 -5.08 11.64 28.37
N VAL A 603 -4.60 10.44 28.02
CA VAL A 603 -4.12 9.47 29.01
C VAL A 603 -2.66 9.79 29.34
N VAL A 604 -2.36 9.92 30.62
CA VAL A 604 -0.97 10.05 31.09
C VAL A 604 -0.56 8.72 31.70
N PHE A 605 0.45 8.11 31.12
CA PHE A 605 0.99 6.83 31.58
C PHE A 605 2.23 7.05 32.45
N ASN A 606 2.25 6.42 33.62
CA ASN A 606 3.41 6.30 34.48
C ASN A 606 4.23 5.06 34.09
N ARG A 607 4.88 5.13 32.92
CA ARG A 607 5.57 3.98 32.34
C ARG A 607 6.81 3.58 33.13
N GLN A 608 6.97 2.28 33.34
CA GLN A 608 8.17 1.65 33.88
C GLN A 608 8.85 0.82 32.78
N SER A 609 10.16 0.57 32.93
CA SER A 609 10.93 -0.20 31.96
C SER A 609 10.88 -1.71 32.25
N PHE A 610 10.56 -2.48 31.21
CA PHE A 610 10.49 -3.95 31.19
C PHE A 610 11.24 -4.51 29.97
N PRO A 611 12.59 -4.46 29.97
CA PRO A 611 13.39 -4.98 28.87
C PRO A 611 13.26 -6.51 28.77
N TRP A 612 13.40 -7.04 27.56
CA TRP A 612 13.22 -8.46 27.27
C TRP A 612 14.50 -9.22 26.90
N TRP A 613 15.65 -8.55 26.97
CA TRP A 613 16.96 -9.18 27.03
C TRP A 613 17.76 -8.57 28.17
N LYS A 614 18.78 -9.29 28.64
CA LYS A 614 19.88 -8.67 29.40
C LYS A 614 20.69 -7.83 28.43
N ALA A 615 20.94 -6.56 28.75
CA ALA A 615 21.72 -5.67 27.87
C ALA A 615 23.05 -6.33 27.48
N ARG A 616 23.17 -6.74 26.21
CA ARG A 616 24.37 -7.42 25.70
C ARG A 616 25.47 -6.45 25.29
N HIS A 617 25.14 -5.18 25.05
CA HIS A 617 26.08 -4.17 24.59
C HIS A 617 26.70 -3.38 25.76
N PRO A 618 28.05 -3.26 25.84
CA PRO A 618 28.74 -2.54 26.92
C PRO A 618 28.28 -1.08 27.09
N LEU A 619 27.93 -0.39 26.00
CA LEU A 619 27.44 0.99 26.06
C LEU A 619 26.04 1.15 26.67
N ILE A 620 25.24 0.08 26.73
CA ILE A 620 23.88 0.11 27.32
C ILE A 620 23.92 -0.32 28.79
N GLN A 621 24.81 -1.26 29.15
CA GLN A 621 24.98 -1.72 30.53
C GLN A 621 25.26 -0.58 31.52
N ASN A 622 25.87 0.51 31.06
CA ASN A 622 26.20 1.67 31.90
C ASN A 622 25.05 2.65 32.16
N ARG A 623 23.87 2.48 31.54
CA ARG A 623 22.71 3.38 31.78
C ARG A 623 21.69 2.85 32.79
N SER A 624 21.67 1.55 33.08
CA SER A 624 20.70 0.98 34.04
C SER A 624 21.08 1.20 35.52
N THR A 625 22.15 1.92 35.80
CA THR A 625 22.70 2.16 37.15
C THR A 625 22.74 3.65 37.56
N ARG A 626 22.01 4.54 36.88
CA ARG A 626 21.85 5.94 37.30
C ARG A 626 20.40 6.39 37.34
#